data_AF-A0A0R3RHQ9-F1
#
_entry.id   AF-A0A0R3RHQ9-F1
#
_cell.length_a   1.000
_cell.length_b   1.000
_cell.length_c   1.000
_cell.angle_alpha   90.00
_cell.angle_beta   90.00
_cell.angle_gamma   90.00
#
_symmetry.space_group_name_H-M   'P 1'
#
loop_
_entity.id
_entity.type
_entity.pdbx_description
1 polymer ?
#
loop_
_entity_poly.entity_id
_entity_poly.type
_entity_poly.pdbx_seq_one_letter_code
_entity_poly.pdbx_strand_id
1 'polypeptide(L)'
;MRVLAHLSADPHLISLFLAEGDFFEIVANRWNSSEMLHIKVDRNKIKQLCYGIIYGMGAISLSKELGIPKQHAQQMIVSFFQQFPKVRTWMDKVLAACRANGYVSTLLGRRRFLPQITGMLQAKSAQAERQAVNTCIQARVTHI
;
A
#
# COMPACT_ATOMS: atom_id res chain seq x y z
N MET A 1 -1.45 1.32 -8.96
CA MET A 1 -1.80 -0.06 -8.58
C MET A 1 -1.32 -1.10 -9.59
N ARG A 2 -1.45 -0.90 -10.92
CA ARG A 2 -0.88 -1.82 -11.92
C ARG A 2 0.64 -2.02 -11.79
N VAL A 3 1.41 -0.95 -11.57
CA VAL A 3 2.86 -1.04 -11.28
C VAL A 3 3.11 -1.86 -10.01
N LEU A 4 2.31 -1.68 -8.96
CA LEU A 4 2.43 -2.48 -7.73
C LEU A 4 2.12 -3.96 -7.99
N ALA A 5 1.09 -4.28 -8.78
CA ALA A 5 0.77 -5.64 -9.18
C ALA A 5 1.96 -6.30 -9.90
N HIS A 6 2.59 -5.56 -10.82
CA HIS A 6 3.79 -6.00 -11.52
C HIS A 6 4.99 -6.20 -10.56
N LEU A 7 5.31 -5.19 -9.73
CA LEU A 7 6.46 -5.22 -8.82
C LEU A 7 6.34 -6.29 -7.71
N SER A 8 5.12 -6.49 -7.20
CA SER A 8 4.86 -7.52 -6.18
C SER A 8 4.71 -8.92 -6.77
N ALA A 9 4.43 -9.03 -8.07
CA ALA A 9 4.08 -10.28 -8.74
C ALA A 9 2.96 -11.07 -8.02
N ASP A 10 2.05 -10.36 -7.32
CA ASP A 10 0.98 -10.95 -6.53
C ASP A 10 -0.13 -11.48 -7.47
N PRO A 11 -0.38 -12.80 -7.49
CA PRO A 11 -1.29 -13.39 -8.46
C PRO A 11 -2.74 -12.92 -8.26
N HIS A 12 -3.16 -12.63 -7.02
CA HIS A 12 -4.52 -12.15 -6.73
C HIS A 12 -4.67 -10.69 -7.15
N LEU A 13 -3.65 -9.87 -6.93
CA LEU A 13 -3.68 -8.48 -7.38
C LEU A 13 -3.64 -8.40 -8.91
N ILE A 14 -2.82 -9.23 -9.56
CA ILE A 14 -2.74 -9.34 -11.02
C ILE A 14 -4.08 -9.81 -11.58
N SER A 15 -4.66 -10.88 -11.05
CA SER A 15 -5.94 -11.42 -11.54
C SER A 15 -7.06 -10.38 -11.43
N LEU A 16 -7.12 -9.59 -10.36
CA LEU A 16 -8.09 -8.50 -10.24
C LEU A 16 -7.90 -7.38 -11.26
N PHE A 17 -6.67 -7.14 -11.75
CA PHE A 17 -6.43 -6.17 -12.82
C PHE A 17 -6.64 -6.73 -14.23
N LEU A 18 -6.64 -8.06 -14.38
CA LEU A 18 -6.93 -8.76 -15.64
C LEU A 18 -8.42 -9.08 -15.80
N ALA A 19 -9.14 -9.26 -14.69
CA ALA A 19 -10.59 -9.43 -14.69
C ALA A 19 -11.30 -8.19 -15.25
N GLU A 20 -12.46 -8.40 -15.86
CA GLU A 20 -13.33 -7.29 -16.26
C GLU A 20 -13.90 -6.60 -15.01
N GLY A 21 -13.74 -5.28 -14.93
CA GLY A 21 -14.25 -4.46 -13.82
C GLY A 21 -13.21 -3.47 -13.24
N ASP A 22 -13.68 -2.43 -12.54
CA ASP A 22 -12.81 -1.50 -11.83
C ASP A 22 -12.36 -2.12 -10.50
N PHE A 23 -11.04 -2.34 -10.35
CA PHE A 23 -10.44 -2.88 -9.12
C PHE A 23 -10.96 -2.20 -7.84
N PHE A 24 -11.04 -0.87 -7.83
CA PHE A 24 -11.42 -0.14 -6.63
C PHE A 24 -12.91 -0.24 -6.35
N GLU A 25 -13.73 -0.40 -7.39
CA GLU A 25 -15.16 -0.69 -7.25
C GLU A 25 -15.41 -2.10 -6.70
N ILE A 26 -14.65 -3.10 -7.15
CA ILE A 26 -14.69 -4.46 -6.58
C ILE A 26 -14.32 -4.44 -5.09
N VAL A 27 -13.23 -3.73 -4.73
CA VAL A 27 -12.81 -3.59 -3.33
C VAL A 27 -13.84 -2.79 -2.53
N ALA A 28 -14.44 -1.74 -3.09
CA ALA A 28 -15.49 -0.95 -2.45
C ALA A 28 -16.71 -1.82 -2.13
N ASN A 29 -17.19 -2.59 -3.09
CA ASN A 29 -18.33 -3.48 -2.91
C ASN A 29 -18.05 -4.53 -1.83
N ARG A 30 -16.84 -5.09 -1.80
CA ARG A 30 -16.43 -6.03 -0.75
C ARG A 30 -16.39 -5.40 0.64
N TRP A 31 -15.83 -4.21 0.76
CA TRP A 31 -15.75 -3.51 2.04
C TRP A 31 -17.14 -3.07 2.52
N ASN A 32 -17.98 -2.55 1.63
CA ASN A 32 -19.36 -2.14 1.93
C ASN A 32 -20.28 -3.33 2.27
N SER A 33 -19.94 -4.54 1.81
CA SER A 33 -20.66 -5.78 2.17
C SER A 33 -20.17 -6.39 3.48
N SER A 34 -19.08 -5.86 4.08
CA SER A 34 -18.57 -6.32 5.36
C SER A 34 -19.33 -5.66 6.50
N GLU A 35 -19.76 -6.44 7.49
CA GLU A 35 -20.37 -5.92 8.73
C GLU A 35 -19.46 -4.97 9.50
N MET A 36 -18.15 -5.02 9.24
CA MET A 36 -17.15 -4.12 9.84
C MET A 36 -17.33 -2.66 9.42
N LEU A 37 -17.91 -2.43 8.24
CA LEU A 37 -18.07 -1.11 7.63
C LEU A 37 -19.53 -0.68 7.73
N HIS A 38 -19.87 0.10 8.76
CA HIS A 38 -21.22 0.64 8.95
C HIS A 38 -21.53 1.83 8.01
N ILE A 39 -20.63 2.15 7.08
CA ILE A 39 -20.76 3.25 6.14
C ILE A 39 -20.54 2.77 4.72
N LYS A 40 -21.23 3.38 3.75
CA LYS A 40 -20.93 3.15 2.33
C LYS A 40 -19.76 4.02 1.91
N VAL A 41 -18.69 3.40 1.42
CA VAL A 41 -17.49 4.07 0.92
C VAL A 41 -17.48 4.02 -0.59
N ASP A 42 -17.22 5.17 -1.23
CA ASP A 42 -17.14 5.26 -2.67
C ASP A 42 -15.79 4.76 -3.22
N ARG A 43 -15.76 4.55 -4.53
CA ARG A 43 -14.59 4.07 -5.27
C ARG A 43 -13.36 4.98 -5.08
N ASN A 44 -13.52 6.29 -4.99
CA ASN A 44 -12.41 7.24 -4.88
C ASN A 44 -11.79 7.23 -3.49
N LYS A 45 -12.60 7.14 -2.45
CA LYS A 45 -12.15 6.98 -1.06
C LYS A 45 -11.47 5.63 -0.89
N ILE A 46 -12.00 4.54 -1.45
CA ILE A 46 -11.31 3.23 -1.44
C ILE A 46 -9.95 3.30 -2.12
N LYS A 47 -9.84 3.99 -3.26
CA LYS A 47 -8.55 4.23 -3.91
C LYS A 47 -7.57 4.92 -2.99
N GLN A 48 -7.98 6.00 -2.32
CA GLN A 48 -7.13 6.71 -1.35
C GLN A 48 -6.71 5.81 -0.19
N LEU A 49 -7.65 5.04 0.38
CA LEU A 49 -7.38 4.15 1.52
C LEU A 49 -6.48 2.98 1.14
N CYS A 50 -6.67 2.35 -0.01
CA CYS A 50 -5.78 1.28 -0.50
C CYS A 50 -4.34 1.78 -0.61
N TYR A 51 -4.14 2.93 -1.25
CA TYR A 51 -2.81 3.55 -1.31
C TYR A 51 -2.30 3.94 0.08
N GLY A 52 -3.16 4.46 0.94
CA GLY A 52 -2.84 4.70 2.35
C GLY A 52 -2.26 3.46 3.03
N ILE A 53 -2.96 2.33 2.96
CA ILE A 53 -2.55 1.06 3.57
C ILE A 53 -1.22 0.57 3.00
N ILE A 54 -1.07 0.62 1.66
CA ILE A 54 0.19 0.27 0.98
C ILE A 54 1.34 1.20 1.42
N TYR A 55 1.04 2.45 1.78
CA TYR A 55 2.01 3.41 2.30
C TYR A 55 2.05 3.41 3.84
N GLY A 56 1.67 2.32 4.49
CA GLY A 56 1.82 2.18 5.95
C GLY A 56 0.85 3.04 6.76
N MET A 57 -0.33 3.35 6.22
CA MET A 57 -1.44 3.88 7.03
C MET A 57 -1.80 2.84 8.09
N GLY A 58 -1.63 3.21 9.35
CA GLY A 58 -1.98 2.35 10.48
C GLY A 58 -3.48 2.36 10.78
N ALA A 59 -3.91 1.41 11.62
CA ALA A 59 -5.32 1.25 12.00
C ALA A 59 -5.95 2.49 12.64
N ILE A 60 -5.16 3.30 13.36
CA ILE A 60 -5.66 4.55 13.97
C ILE A 60 -6.05 5.57 12.90
N SER A 61 -5.20 5.77 11.88
CA SER A 61 -5.50 6.69 10.78
C SER A 61 -6.66 6.18 9.94
N LEU A 62 -6.68 4.88 9.62
CA LEU A 62 -7.77 4.27 8.86
C LEU A 62 -9.11 4.36 9.60
N SER A 63 -9.11 4.10 10.91
CA SER A 63 -10.28 4.24 11.79
C SER A 63 -10.84 5.66 11.76
N LYS A 64 -9.99 6.69 11.83
CA LYS A 64 -10.41 8.09 11.72
C LYS A 64 -10.97 8.43 10.34
N GLU A 65 -10.32 7.96 9.28
CA GLU A 65 -10.75 8.22 7.89
C GLU A 65 -12.09 7.58 7.52
N LEU A 66 -12.43 6.46 8.19
CA LEU A 66 -13.64 5.68 7.97
C LEU A 66 -14.71 5.88 9.05
N GLY A 67 -14.39 6.53 10.17
CA GLY A 67 -15.31 6.65 11.30
C GLY A 67 -15.69 5.32 11.96
N ILE A 68 -14.81 4.31 11.90
CA ILE A 68 -15.06 2.96 12.45
C ILE A 68 -14.17 2.66 13.66
N PRO A 69 -14.52 1.66 14.50
CA PRO A 69 -13.65 1.23 15.59
C PRO A 69 -12.24 0.84 15.11
N LYS A 70 -11.20 1.16 15.90
CA LYS A 70 -9.80 0.80 15.60
C LYS A 70 -9.61 -0.69 15.32
N GLN A 71 -10.36 -1.55 16.03
CA GLN A 71 -10.30 -3.00 15.84
C GLN A 71 -10.77 -3.43 14.45
N HIS A 72 -11.87 -2.85 13.95
CA HIS A 72 -12.36 -3.11 12.60
C HIS A 72 -11.35 -2.61 11.56
N ALA A 73 -10.81 -1.40 11.73
CA ALA A 73 -9.76 -0.88 10.85
C ALA A 73 -8.52 -1.79 10.81
N GLN A 74 -8.10 -2.34 11.97
CA GLN A 74 -6.99 -3.30 12.04
C GLN A 74 -7.32 -4.59 11.28
N GLN A 75 -8.52 -5.13 11.46
CA GLN A 75 -8.98 -6.34 10.74
C GLN A 75 -9.01 -6.11 9.22
N MET A 76 -9.45 -4.93 8.77
CA MET A 76 -9.45 -4.58 7.35
C MET A 76 -8.04 -4.51 6.77
N ILE A 77 -7.07 -3.93 7.49
CA ILE A 77 -5.65 -3.90 7.07
C ILE A 77 -5.10 -5.33 6.99
N VAL A 78 -5.38 -6.16 7.99
CA VAL A 78 -4.93 -7.55 8.02
C VAL A 78 -5.53 -8.33 6.85
N SER A 79 -6.84 -8.23 6.65
CA SER A 79 -7.56 -8.88 5.55
C SER A 79 -7.02 -8.44 4.19
N PHE A 80 -6.72 -7.14 4.01
CA PHE A 80 -6.10 -6.62 2.79
C PHE A 80 -4.76 -7.30 2.48
N PHE A 81 -3.85 -7.40 3.46
CA PHE A 81 -2.55 -8.05 3.25
C PHE A 81 -2.62 -9.58 3.22
N GLN A 82 -3.62 -10.20 3.85
CA GLN A 82 -3.89 -11.63 3.70
C GLN A 82 -4.34 -11.96 2.28
N GLN A 83 -5.13 -11.09 1.67
CA GLN A 83 -5.56 -11.23 0.29
C GLN A 83 -4.41 -11.01 -0.71
N PHE A 84 -3.49 -10.08 -0.41
CA PHE A 84 -2.36 -9.72 -1.27
C PHE A 84 -1.01 -9.98 -0.57
N PRO A 85 -0.68 -11.24 -0.24
CA PRO A 85 0.47 -11.56 0.60
C PRO A 85 1.80 -11.15 -0.05
N LYS A 86 1.93 -11.24 -1.39
CA LYS A 86 3.18 -10.85 -2.05
C LYS A 86 3.38 -9.34 -2.09
N VAL A 87 2.32 -8.54 -1.98
CA VAL A 87 2.45 -7.08 -1.82
C VAL A 87 3.20 -6.77 -0.53
N ARG A 88 2.83 -7.43 0.58
CA ARG A 88 3.53 -7.26 1.85
C ARG A 88 4.98 -7.72 1.76
N THR A 89 5.22 -8.90 1.21
CA THR A 89 6.59 -9.41 1.01
C THR A 89 7.45 -8.47 0.18
N TRP A 90 6.89 -7.89 -0.90
CA TRP A 90 7.60 -6.93 -1.72
C TRP A 90 7.92 -5.64 -0.95
N MET A 91 6.95 -5.09 -0.21
CA MET A 91 7.16 -3.91 0.64
C MET A 91 8.28 -4.15 1.66
N ASP A 92 8.24 -5.29 2.37
CA ASP A 92 9.23 -5.63 3.38
C ASP A 92 10.64 -5.74 2.76
N LYS A 93 10.76 -6.31 1.55
CA LYS A 93 12.02 -6.35 0.80
C LYS A 93 12.53 -4.96 0.44
N VAL A 94 11.66 -4.08 -0.06
CA VAL A 94 12.01 -2.69 -0.42
C VAL A 94 12.49 -1.92 0.81
N LEU A 95 11.77 -2.03 1.92
CA LEU A 95 12.12 -1.34 3.17
C LEU A 95 13.39 -1.90 3.79
N ALA A 96 13.57 -3.21 3.81
CA ALA A 96 14.80 -3.85 4.29
C ALA A 96 16.02 -3.41 3.46
N ALA A 97 15.91 -3.43 2.14
CA ALA A 97 16.97 -2.95 1.24
C ALA A 97 17.27 -1.47 1.45
N CYS A 98 16.23 -0.64 1.64
CA CYS A 98 16.41 0.78 1.89
C CYS A 98 17.05 1.07 3.25
N ARG A 99 16.73 0.29 4.30
CA ARG A 99 17.37 0.39 5.62
C ARG A 99 18.83 -0.04 5.59
N ALA A 100 19.14 -1.10 4.85
CA ALA A 100 20.51 -1.60 4.72
C ALA A 100 21.41 -0.64 3.92
N ASN A 101 20.87 -0.08 2.83
CA ASN A 101 21.66 0.72 1.89
C ASN A 101 21.58 2.24 2.12
N GLY A 102 20.59 2.72 2.89
CA GLY A 102 20.30 4.16 3.03
C GLY A 102 19.64 4.79 1.79
N TYR A 103 19.31 4.00 0.77
CA TYR A 103 18.62 4.44 -0.44
C TYR A 103 17.71 3.35 -1.02
N VAL A 104 16.74 3.77 -1.83
CA VAL A 104 15.91 2.88 -2.64
C VAL A 104 16.26 3.04 -4.12
N SER A 105 16.13 1.97 -4.91
CA SER A 105 16.30 2.00 -6.37
C SER A 105 14.99 1.68 -7.07
N THR A 106 14.68 2.39 -8.15
CA THR A 106 13.57 2.03 -9.05
C THR A 106 13.97 0.89 -9.98
N LEU A 107 13.00 0.32 -10.69
CA LEU A 107 13.24 -0.73 -11.70
C LEU A 107 14.30 -0.32 -12.75
N LEU A 108 14.31 0.96 -13.13
CA LEU A 108 15.25 1.53 -14.11
C LEU A 108 16.57 2.00 -13.48
N GLY A 109 16.85 1.64 -12.23
CA GLY A 109 18.12 1.95 -11.56
C GLY A 109 18.25 3.36 -10.98
N ARG A 110 17.21 4.20 -11.06
CA ARG A 110 17.23 5.53 -10.41
C ARG A 110 17.24 5.35 -8.89
N ARG A 111 18.20 5.97 -8.22
CA ARG A 111 18.34 5.91 -6.75
C ARG A 111 17.74 7.14 -6.07
N ARG A 112 17.13 6.93 -4.90
CA ARG A 112 16.72 8.00 -3.97
C ARG A 112 17.27 7.69 -2.59
N PHE A 113 18.11 8.57 -2.07
CA PHE A 113 18.66 8.48 -0.73
C PHE A 113 17.62 8.89 0.32
N LEU A 114 17.53 8.09 1.38
CA LEU A 114 16.56 8.24 2.47
C LEU A 114 17.28 8.04 3.80
N PRO A 115 18.18 8.96 4.21
CA PRO A 115 19.03 8.78 5.40
C PRO A 115 18.24 8.69 6.70
N GLN A 116 17.00 9.19 6.71
CA GLN A 116 16.12 9.17 7.88
C GLN A 116 15.46 7.80 8.13
N ILE A 117 15.65 6.82 7.24
CA ILE A 117 14.98 5.51 7.36
C ILE A 117 15.46 4.72 8.59
N THR A 118 16.71 4.90 9.01
CA THR A 118 17.30 4.32 10.22
C THR A 118 17.35 5.31 11.39
N GLY A 119 16.74 6.49 11.24
CA GLY A 119 16.73 7.52 12.27
C GLY A 119 15.91 7.12 13.50
N MET A 120 16.34 7.59 14.68
CA MET A 120 15.69 7.29 15.96
C MET A 120 14.26 7.86 16.08
N LEU A 121 13.95 8.92 15.33
CA LEU A 121 12.63 9.53 15.35
C LEU A 121 11.64 8.75 14.48
N GLN A 122 10.75 8.00 15.11
CA GLN A 122 9.76 7.13 14.45
C GLN A 122 8.97 7.83 13.35
N ALA A 123 8.56 9.09 13.56
CA ALA A 123 7.82 9.86 12.57
C ALA A 123 8.62 10.09 11.27
N LYS A 124 9.93 10.36 11.38
CA LYS A 124 10.83 10.55 10.24
C LYS A 124 11.14 9.22 9.54
N SER A 125 11.34 8.15 10.31
CA SER A 125 11.52 6.81 9.76
C SER A 125 10.27 6.36 8.97
N ALA A 126 9.08 6.47 9.55
CA ALA A 126 7.82 6.16 8.87
C ALA A 126 7.59 7.02 7.60
N GLN A 127 7.99 8.29 7.64
CA GLN A 127 7.95 9.14 6.44
C GLN A 127 8.94 8.67 5.37
N ALA A 128 10.15 8.26 5.75
CA ALA A 128 11.14 7.71 4.83
C ALA A 128 10.68 6.39 4.20
N GLU A 129 10.07 5.49 4.98
CA GLU A 129 9.47 4.25 4.48
C GLU A 129 8.38 4.51 3.44
N ARG A 130 7.48 5.47 3.73
CA ARG A 130 6.48 5.95 2.76
C ARG A 130 7.12 6.45 1.48
N GLN A 131 8.18 7.24 1.59
CA GLN A 131 8.89 7.75 0.43
C GLN A 131 9.60 6.63 -0.36
N ALA A 132 10.13 5.61 0.30
CA ALA A 132 10.80 4.48 -0.35
C ALA A 132 9.82 3.71 -1.24
N VAL A 133 8.69 3.30 -0.67
CA VAL A 133 7.63 2.56 -1.38
C VAL A 133 7.02 3.40 -2.50
N ASN A 134 6.70 4.68 -2.21
CA ASN A 134 6.20 5.62 -3.22
C ASN A 134 7.16 5.79 -4.38
N THR A 135 8.46 5.92 -4.11
CA THR A 135 9.48 6.11 -5.16
C THR A 135 9.55 4.90 -6.09
N CYS A 136 9.39 3.68 -5.56
CA CYS A 136 9.35 2.47 -6.39
C CYS A 136 8.09 2.41 -7.26
N ILE A 137 6.92 2.75 -6.71
CA ILE A 137 5.63 2.65 -7.42
C ILE A 137 5.44 3.79 -8.42
N GLN A 138 5.84 5.01 -8.06
CA GLN A 138 5.76 6.20 -8.90
C GLN A 138 6.94 6.31 -9.86
N ALA A 139 7.88 5.37 -9.85
CA ALA A 139 8.93 5.29 -10.83
C ALA A 139 8.28 5.35 -12.22
N ARG A 140 8.40 6.51 -12.87
CA ARG A 140 7.93 6.68 -14.23
C ARG A 140 8.78 5.73 -15.08
N VAL A 141 8.09 4.84 -15.76
CA VAL A 141 8.69 4.14 -16.88
C VAL A 141 8.82 5.20 -17.96
N THR A 142 9.98 5.85 -18.05
CA THR A 142 10.19 6.91 -19.07
C THR A 142 10.37 6.30 -20.47
N HIS A 143 10.38 4.98 -20.63
CA HIS A 143 10.36 4.31 -21.94
C HIS A 143 9.65 2.96 -21.84
N ILE A 144 8.38 2.91 -22.26
CA ILE A 144 7.74 1.79 -22.99
C ILE A 144 6.94 2.43 -24.11
#